data_AF-A0A2V8C0L8-F1
#
_entry.id   AF-A0A2V8C0L8-F1
#
_cell.length_a   1.000
_cell.length_b   1.000
_cell.length_c   1.000
_cell.angle_alpha   90.00
_cell.angle_beta   90.00
_cell.angle_gamma   90.00
#
_symmetry.space_group_name_H-M   'P 1'
#
loop_
_entity.id
_entity.type
_entity.pdbx_description
1 polymer ?
#
loop_
_entity_poly.entity_id
_entity_poly.type
_entity_poly.pdbx_seq_one_letter_code
_entity_poly.pdbx_strand_id
1 'polypeptide(L)' 'MAGGAFLIKNAAARTATMTPDASTDTSIQISDRAWKALEGAYDLQVHVGPDVIARRIDDIDCARDFLAHGMKGFVLKSH' A
#
# COMPACT_ATOMS: atom_id res chain seq x y z
N MET A 1 13.82 0.78 30.29
CA MET A 1 13.20 1.96 29.65
C MET A 1 12.22 1.43 28.62
N ALA A 2 10.92 1.60 28.90
CA ALA A 2 9.80 1.24 28.02
C ALA A 2 10.00 1.83 26.62
N GLY A 3 9.68 1.15 25.52
CA GLY A 3 8.33 0.74 25.12
C GLY A 3 7.83 1.74 24.07
N GLY A 4 7.87 1.35 22.80
CA GLY A 4 7.37 2.14 21.66
C GLY A 4 6.69 1.22 20.67
N ALA A 5 5.48 0.78 21.04
CA ALA A 5 4.61 0.00 20.18
C ALA A 5 4.20 0.83 18.97
N PHE A 6 4.62 0.43 17.77
CA PHE A 6 4.05 0.96 16.53
C PHE A 6 2.68 0.31 16.34
N LEU A 7 1.70 0.94 16.99
CA LEU A 7 0.29 0.61 16.94
C LEU A 7 -0.22 0.94 15.53
N ILE A 8 -0.22 -0.05 14.64
CA ILE A 8 -1.11 -0.03 13.47
C ILE A 8 -2.51 0.06 14.06
N LYS A 9 -3.12 1.25 13.96
CA LYS A 9 -4.45 1.54 14.49
C LYS A 9 -5.46 0.66 13.74
N ASN A 10 -5.73 -0.52 14.30
CA ASN A 10 -6.88 -1.32 13.91
C ASN A 10 -8.12 -0.66 14.53
N ALA A 11 -8.67 0.34 13.83
CA ALA A 11 -9.93 0.96 14.20
C ALA A 11 -11.08 0.05 13.73
N ALA A 12 -11.47 -0.89 14.59
CA ALA A 12 -12.73 -1.60 14.45
C ALA A 12 -13.89 -0.62 14.70
N ALA A 13 -14.75 -0.42 13.68
CA ALA A 13 -16.21 -0.54 13.76
C ALA A 13 -16.91 0.24 12.64
N ARG A 14 -17.48 -0.47 11.65
CA ARG A 14 -18.88 -0.30 11.27
C ARG A 14 -19.45 -1.64 10.83
N THR A 15 -20.40 -2.13 11.62
CA THR A 15 -21.29 -3.26 11.31
C THR A 15 -22.05 -2.96 10.02
N ALA A 16 -21.68 -3.63 8.93
CA ALA A 16 -22.54 -3.85 7.79
C ALA A 16 -22.53 -5.35 7.53
N THR A 17 -23.67 -5.98 7.77
CA THR A 17 -23.92 -7.39 7.47
C THR A 17 -23.89 -7.57 5.96
N MET A 18 -22.72 -7.85 5.41
CA MET A 18 -22.56 -8.32 4.04
C MET A 18 -21.84 -9.67 4.12
N THR A 19 -22.48 -10.66 3.51
CA THR A 19 -22.02 -12.03 3.33
C THR A 19 -20.53 -12.07 2.98
N PRO A 20 -19.68 -12.84 3.67
CA PRO A 20 -18.28 -12.94 3.28
C PRO A 20 -18.23 -13.83 2.05
N ASP A 21 -18.11 -13.23 0.87
CA ASP A 21 -17.44 -13.92 -0.22
C ASP A 21 -16.01 -14.12 0.27
N ALA A 22 -15.66 -15.38 0.56
CA ALA A 22 -14.42 -15.78 1.18
C ALA A 22 -13.27 -15.63 0.18
N SER A 23 -12.95 -14.39 -0.19
CA SER A 23 -11.69 -14.04 -0.81
C SER A 23 -10.61 -14.16 0.27
N THR A 24 -9.80 -15.20 0.14
CA THR A 24 -8.67 -15.48 1.03
C THR A 24 -7.67 -14.32 0.93
N ASP A 25 -7.75 -13.35 1.85
CA ASP A 25 -6.80 -12.24 1.98
C ASP A 25 -5.43 -12.81 2.35
N THR A 26 -4.70 -13.25 1.34
CA THR A 26 -3.37 -13.82 1.50
C THR A 26 -2.42 -12.67 1.64
N SER A 27 -2.14 -12.27 2.89
CA SER A 27 -1.16 -11.22 3.18
C SER A 27 0.22 -11.65 2.67
N ILE A 28 0.68 -11.06 1.59
CA ILE A 28 2.02 -11.32 1.03
C ILE A 28 3.05 -10.70 1.99
N GLN A 29 3.89 -11.54 2.60
CA GLN A 29 5.02 -11.07 3.41
C GLN A 29 6.22 -10.78 2.49
N ILE A 30 6.71 -9.54 2.51
CA ILE A 30 7.83 -9.10 1.66
C ILE A 30 9.10 -9.08 2.51
N SER A 31 10.16 -9.76 2.05
CA SER A 31 11.43 -9.83 2.77
C SER A 31 12.23 -8.52 2.72
N ASP A 32 13.03 -8.23 3.74
CA ASP A 32 13.93 -7.06 3.77
C ASP A 32 14.92 -7.02 2.60
N ARG A 33 15.38 -8.20 2.13
CA ARG A 33 16.26 -8.30 0.95
C ARG A 33 15.60 -7.75 -0.31
N ALA A 34 14.29 -7.97 -0.46
CA ALA A 34 13.54 -7.47 -1.61
C ALA A 34 13.45 -5.94 -1.56
N TRP A 35 13.15 -5.36 -0.40
CA TRP A 35 13.13 -3.91 -0.21
C TRP A 35 14.50 -3.28 -0.48
N LYS A 36 15.56 -3.89 0.05
CA LYS A 36 16.93 -3.43 -0.20
C LYS A 36 17.31 -3.44 -1.69
N ALA A 37 16.78 -4.37 -2.48
CA ALA A 37 17.03 -4.42 -3.92
C ALA A 37 16.32 -3.30 -4.69
N LEU A 38 15.28 -2.69 -4.11
CA LEU A 38 14.51 -1.61 -4.70
C LEU A 38 14.98 -0.22 -4.24
N GLU A 39 15.92 -0.13 -3.31
CA GLU A 39 16.51 1.15 -2.88
C GLU A 39 17.05 1.92 -4.09
N GLY A 40 16.63 3.17 -4.24
CA GLY A 40 17.04 4.00 -5.37
C GLY A 40 16.26 3.78 -6.68
N ALA A 41 15.40 2.77 -6.75
CA ALA A 41 14.71 2.38 -7.99
C ALA A 41 13.54 3.31 -8.34
N TYR A 42 13.14 3.24 -9.62
CA TYR A 42 11.90 3.80 -10.13
C TYR A 42 11.02 2.68 -10.68
N ASP A 43 9.73 2.69 -10.35
CA ASP A 43 8.75 1.78 -10.97
C ASP A 43 8.13 2.45 -12.21
N LEU A 44 8.18 1.79 -13.36
CA LEU A 44 7.69 2.34 -14.62
C LEU A 44 6.26 1.89 -14.97
N GLN A 45 5.68 0.99 -14.17
CA GLN A 45 4.50 0.22 -14.54
C GLN A 45 3.26 0.55 -13.68
N VAL A 46 3.25 1.68 -12.96
CA VAL A 46 2.12 2.06 -12.11
C VAL A 46 0.95 2.55 -12.97
N HIS A 47 -0.16 1.84 -12.89
CA HIS A 47 -1.40 2.14 -13.60
C HIS A 47 -2.52 2.43 -12.61
N VAL A 48 -3.27 3.49 -12.88
CA VAL A 48 -4.41 3.89 -12.05
C VAL A 48 -5.71 3.50 -12.72
N GLY A 49 -6.62 2.92 -11.94
CA GLY A 49 -7.97 2.58 -12.38
C GLY A 49 -8.83 3.82 -12.65
N PRO A 50 -9.92 3.69 -13.41
CA PRO A 50 -10.79 4.80 -13.78
C PRO A 50 -11.55 5.38 -12.57
N ASP A 51 -11.91 6.67 -12.65
CA ASP A 51 -12.53 7.44 -11.55
C ASP A 51 -13.95 6.97 -11.17
N VAL A 52 -14.52 6.03 -11.92
CA VAL A 52 -15.83 5.43 -11.63
C VAL A 52 -15.82 4.53 -10.40
N ILE A 53 -14.65 4.09 -9.93
CA ILE A 53 -14.49 3.27 -8.72
C ILE A 53 -13.56 4.00 -7.74
N ALA A 54 -13.88 3.93 -6.45
CA ALA A 54 -13.05 4.51 -5.40
C ALA A 54 -11.64 3.89 -5.42
N ARG A 55 -10.61 4.75 -5.50
CA ARG A 55 -9.21 4.34 -5.49
C ARG A 55 -8.80 3.91 -4.08
N ARG A 56 -7.90 2.92 -4.01
CA ARG A 56 -7.32 2.44 -2.74
C ARG A 56 -6.40 3.46 -2.08
N ILE A 57 -5.68 4.24 -2.89
CA ILE A 57 -4.71 5.25 -2.47
C ILE A 57 -4.67 6.35 -3.54
N ASP A 58 -4.36 7.58 -3.13
CA ASP A 58 -4.09 8.66 -4.07
C ASP A 58 -2.62 8.71 -4.49
N ASP A 59 -2.33 9.48 -5.53
CA ASP A 59 -1.03 9.52 -6.18
C ASP A 59 0.05 10.12 -5.27
N ILE A 60 -0.34 11.01 -4.33
CA ILE A 60 0.57 11.68 -3.39
C ILE A 60 0.92 10.74 -2.24
N ASP A 61 -0.06 10.06 -1.68
CA ASP A 61 0.16 9.07 -0.63
C ASP A 61 0.95 7.87 -1.17
N CYS A 62 0.70 7.46 -2.42
CA CYS A 62 1.54 6.48 -3.12
C CYS A 62 3.00 6.95 -3.23
N ALA A 63 3.26 8.21 -3.61
CA ALA A 63 4.62 8.75 -3.68
C ALA A 63 5.32 8.77 -2.31
N ARG A 64 4.57 9.04 -1.23
CA ARG A 64 5.10 8.99 0.15
C ARG A 64 5.47 7.57 0.55
N ASP A 65 4.67 6.57 0.19
CA ASP A 65 4.96 5.17 0.47
C ASP A 65 6.24 4.71 -0.25
N PHE A 66 6.43 5.11 -1.52
CA PHE A 66 7.67 4.82 -2.26
C PHE A 66 8.92 5.37 -1.56
N LEU A 67 8.84 6.61 -1.05
CA LEU A 67 9.93 7.22 -0.30
C LEU A 67 10.19 6.49 1.04
N ALA A 68 9.13 6.04 1.72
CA ALA A 68 9.25 5.27 2.95
C ALA A 68 9.97 3.92 2.74
N HIS A 69 9.85 3.34 1.53
CA HIS A 69 10.53 2.12 1.11
C HIS A 69 11.90 2.36 0.44
N GLY A 70 12.41 3.59 0.43
CA GLY A 70 13.73 3.92 -0.13
C GLY A 70 13.78 4.01 -1.65
N MET A 71 12.63 3.95 -2.33
CA MET A 71 12.53 4.15 -3.78
C MET A 71 12.59 5.64 -4.12
N LYS A 72 12.89 5.96 -5.39
CA LYS A 72 13.00 7.36 -5.87
C LYS A 72 11.75 7.88 -6.57
N GLY A 73 10.84 6.99 -6.95
CA GLY A 73 9.54 7.37 -7.46
C GLY A 73 8.97 6.32 -8.41
N PHE A 74 7.98 6.74 -9.19
CA PHE A 74 7.36 5.92 -10.22
C PHE A 74 6.88 6.77 -11.40
N VAL A 75 6.64 6.12 -12.54
CA VAL A 75 5.92 6.69 -13.68
C VAL A 75 4.46 6.27 -13.57
N LEU A 76 3.58 7.26 -13.59
CA LEU A 76 2.15 7.07 -13.48
C LEU A 76 1.47 7.19 -14.83
N LYS A 77 0.81 6.13 -15.27
CA LYS A 77 -0.14 6.20 -16.38
C LYS A 77 -1.53 6.47 -15.80
N SER A 78 -1.95 7.73 -15.84
CA SER A 78 -3.36 8.07 -15.60
C SER A 78 -4.16 7.80 -16.87
N HIS A 79 -5.35 7.21 -16.69
CA HIS A 79 -6.38 7.19 -17.71
C HIS A 79 -7.07 8.54 -17.83
#